data_AF-A0A0F9E4A6-F1
#
_entry.id   AF-A0A0F9E4A6-F1
#
_cell.length_a   1.000
_cell.length_b   1.000
_cell.length_c   1.000
_cell.angle_alpha   90.00
_cell.angle_beta   90.00
_cell.angle_gamma   90.00
#
_symmetry.space_group_name_H-M   'P 1'
#
loop_
_entity.id
_entity.type
_entity.pdbx_description
1 polymer ?
#
loop_
_entity_poly.entity_id
_entity_poly.type
_entity_poly.pdbx_seq_one_letter_code
_entity_poly.pdbx_strand_id
1 'polypeptide(L)'
;MGDLAPEELTATGEHPPRSSSMQFLLVLAALWVLFHLVAAGSGVTGSHVLRSVHLGGAIILTLCYKPLARSWRWIDALLILAVIVSTLYLVVRSDAILLSNWFTYLWPERILGAVLFVSLIEAVRRALGWGFVALITVFVGYAVLGSWIPGVFGHRGLSLDRLIFSFYLGSQGVTGMLIGISASIVALFLIFGEILNASGAGNTFINVALRIGGRLRGGAGMVAVIGSAAFALLVTIYSLRAMAGNYWEGKFYAYLTWALGGACIVGLAGNLLVLLVGWELVTLMLFLMINQGRDNAKSGAAKTYGILG
;
A
#
# COMPACT_ATOMS: atom_id res chain seq x y z
N MET A 1 -24.04 -36.64 -14.19
CA MET A 1 -23.57 -35.24 -14.21
C MET A 1 -22.21 -35.25 -13.58
N GLY A 2 -21.16 -35.26 -14.40
CA GLY A 2 -19.77 -35.31 -13.92
C GLY A 2 -19.35 -33.93 -13.45
N ASP A 3 -18.65 -33.88 -12.32
CA ASP A 3 -18.03 -32.66 -11.80
C ASP A 3 -16.97 -32.17 -12.81
N LEU A 4 -17.30 -31.11 -13.53
CA LEU A 4 -16.37 -30.40 -14.41
C LEU A 4 -15.33 -29.67 -13.54
N ALA A 5 -14.09 -29.63 -14.02
CA ALA A 5 -13.01 -28.93 -13.32
C ALA A 5 -13.30 -27.41 -13.26
N PRO A 6 -12.79 -26.67 -12.24
CA PRO A 6 -13.05 -25.24 -12.07
C PRO A 6 -12.72 -24.35 -13.29
N GLU A 7 -11.80 -24.81 -14.15
CA GLU A 7 -11.42 -24.12 -15.40
C GLU A 7 -12.48 -24.23 -16.50
N GLU A 8 -13.35 -25.25 -16.50
CA GLU A 8 -14.44 -25.38 -17.48
C GLU A 8 -15.66 -24.51 -17.12
N LEU A 9 -15.95 -24.31 -15.82
CA LEU A 9 -17.02 -23.39 -15.36
C LEU A 9 -16.73 -21.92 -15.74
N THR A 10 -15.46 -21.55 -15.82
CA THR A 10 -15.06 -20.18 -16.19
C THR A 10 -15.22 -19.91 -17.70
N ALA A 11 -15.23 -20.95 -18.53
CA ALA A 11 -15.45 -20.85 -19.98
C ALA A 11 -16.94 -20.79 -20.37
N THR A 12 -17.84 -21.33 -19.54
CA THR A 12 -19.30 -21.35 -19.80
C THR A 12 -20.05 -20.14 -19.27
N GLY A 13 -19.37 -19.21 -18.57
CA GLY A 13 -20.00 -18.04 -17.95
C GLY A 13 -20.90 -18.38 -16.75
N GLU A 14 -20.98 -19.64 -16.35
CA GLU A 14 -21.73 -20.09 -15.19
C GLU A 14 -20.86 -19.89 -13.94
N HIS A 15 -20.97 -18.73 -13.32
CA HIS A 15 -20.43 -18.55 -11.97
C HIS A 15 -21.32 -19.31 -10.98
N PRO A 16 -20.77 -20.27 -10.20
CA PRO A 16 -21.56 -20.97 -9.21
C PRO A 16 -22.15 -19.96 -8.20
N PRO A 17 -23.35 -20.22 -7.64
CA PRO A 17 -24.01 -19.29 -6.75
C PRO A 17 -23.09 -18.92 -5.58
N ARG A 18 -22.73 -17.64 -5.50
CA ARG A 18 -21.84 -17.13 -4.45
C ARG A 18 -22.51 -17.33 -3.10
N SER A 19 -21.79 -17.91 -2.14
CA SER A 19 -22.29 -18.06 -0.77
C SER A 19 -22.67 -16.70 -0.17
N SER A 20 -23.66 -16.66 0.73
CA SER A 20 -24.12 -15.40 1.36
C SER A 20 -22.97 -14.65 2.06
N SER A 21 -21.98 -15.36 2.59
CA SER A 21 -20.77 -14.77 3.18
C SER A 21 -19.88 -14.07 2.13
N MET A 22 -19.75 -14.65 0.94
CA MET A 22 -19.02 -14.02 -0.17
C MET A 22 -19.75 -12.77 -0.68
N GLN A 23 -21.07 -12.80 -0.76
CA GLN A 23 -21.87 -11.64 -1.15
C GLN A 23 -21.70 -10.48 -0.14
N PHE A 24 -21.75 -10.78 1.16
CA PHE A 24 -21.49 -9.80 2.21
C PHE A 24 -20.10 -9.16 2.08
N LEU A 25 -19.06 -9.98 1.88
CA LEU A 25 -17.68 -9.51 1.66
C LEU A 25 -17.57 -8.58 0.47
N LEU A 26 -18.21 -8.93 -0.66
CA LEU A 26 -18.18 -8.12 -1.86
C LEU A 26 -18.89 -6.78 -1.67
N VAL A 27 -20.02 -6.76 -0.96
CA VAL A 27 -20.71 -5.51 -0.63
C VAL A 27 -19.83 -4.63 0.24
N LEU A 28 -19.19 -5.20 1.28
CA LEU A 28 -18.30 -4.46 2.16
C LEU A 28 -17.09 -3.90 1.39
N ALA A 29 -16.47 -4.70 0.51
CA ALA A 29 -15.36 -4.27 -0.33
C ALA A 29 -15.79 -3.17 -1.32
N ALA A 30 -16.96 -3.31 -1.95
CA ALA A 30 -17.50 -2.31 -2.86
C ALA A 30 -17.79 -0.98 -2.15
N LEU A 31 -18.35 -1.02 -0.94
CA LEU A 31 -18.55 0.18 -0.12
C LEU A 31 -17.22 0.84 0.26
N TRP A 32 -16.20 0.05 0.59
CA TRP A 32 -14.87 0.56 0.90
C TRP A 32 -14.19 1.20 -0.32
N VAL A 33 -14.33 0.60 -1.50
CA VAL A 33 -13.86 1.19 -2.77
C VAL A 33 -14.62 2.47 -3.09
N LEU A 34 -15.95 2.46 -2.98
CA LEU A 34 -16.80 3.64 -3.22
C LEU A 34 -16.42 4.81 -2.30
N PHE A 35 -16.14 4.51 -1.02
CA PHE A 35 -15.65 5.52 -0.07
C PHE A 35 -14.38 6.22 -0.57
N HIS A 36 -13.40 5.48 -1.09
CA HIS A 36 -12.17 6.07 -1.64
C HIS A 36 -12.43 6.92 -2.89
N LEU A 37 -13.32 6.46 -3.78
CA LEU A 37 -13.69 7.21 -4.98
C LEU A 37 -14.41 8.52 -4.64
N VAL A 38 -15.33 8.50 -3.67
CA VAL A 38 -16.04 9.70 -3.19
C VAL A 38 -15.08 10.64 -2.46
N ALA A 39 -14.20 10.13 -1.61
CA ALA A 39 -13.19 10.94 -0.93
C ALA A 39 -12.25 11.63 -1.92
N ALA A 40 -11.84 10.92 -2.98
CA ALA A 40 -11.04 11.48 -4.06
C ALA A 40 -11.80 12.56 -4.84
N GLY A 41 -13.05 12.28 -5.25
CA GLY A 41 -13.88 13.21 -6.03
C GLY A 41 -14.29 14.48 -5.27
N SER A 42 -14.42 14.41 -3.95
CA SER A 42 -14.72 15.55 -3.08
C SER A 42 -13.50 16.41 -2.72
N GLY A 43 -12.29 15.99 -3.11
CA GLY A 43 -11.04 16.68 -2.76
C GLY A 43 -10.60 16.51 -1.31
N VAL A 44 -11.28 15.67 -0.52
CA VAL A 44 -10.93 15.37 0.88
C VAL A 44 -9.75 14.40 0.91
N THR A 45 -8.57 14.90 0.56
CA THR A 45 -7.32 14.13 0.58
C THR A 45 -6.55 14.41 1.86
N GLY A 46 -6.04 13.35 2.50
CA GLY A 46 -5.16 13.47 3.66
C GLY A 46 -5.83 13.78 5.00
N SER A 47 -7.17 13.76 5.12
CA SER A 47 -7.87 13.94 6.40
C SER A 47 -7.62 12.78 7.38
N HIS A 48 -7.64 13.05 8.69
CA HIS A 48 -7.54 11.99 9.71
C HIS A 48 -8.70 10.99 9.63
N VAL A 49 -9.87 11.45 9.18
CA VAL A 49 -11.04 10.61 8.91
C VAL A 49 -10.75 9.61 7.79
N LEU A 50 -10.23 10.08 6.65
CA LEU A 50 -9.87 9.21 5.51
C LEU A 50 -8.91 8.10 5.93
N ARG A 51 -7.88 8.45 6.70
CA ARG A 51 -6.86 7.52 7.22
C ARG A 51 -7.47 6.46 8.14
N SER A 52 -8.32 6.88 9.06
CA SER A 52 -8.94 6.01 10.06
C SER A 52 -9.91 5.01 9.42
N VAL A 53 -10.73 5.47 8.47
CA VAL A 53 -11.66 4.60 7.72
C VAL A 53 -10.91 3.67 6.77
N HIS A 54 -9.84 4.14 6.11
CA HIS A 54 -8.99 3.31 5.27
C HIS A 54 -8.35 2.17 6.09
N LEU A 55 -7.70 2.50 7.20
CA LEU A 55 -7.07 1.52 8.09
C LEU A 55 -8.09 0.50 8.64
N GLY A 56 -9.20 1.01 9.20
CA GLY A 56 -10.24 0.16 9.78
C GLY A 56 -10.85 -0.78 8.74
N GLY A 57 -11.19 -0.26 7.57
CA GLY A 57 -11.73 -1.05 6.47
C GLY A 57 -10.76 -2.12 5.99
N ALA A 58 -9.48 -1.80 5.84
CA ALA A 58 -8.45 -2.77 5.43
C ALA A 58 -8.32 -3.93 6.45
N ILE A 59 -8.29 -3.63 7.75
CA ILE A 59 -8.23 -4.65 8.81
C ILE A 59 -9.50 -5.50 8.83
N ILE A 60 -10.69 -4.88 8.82
CA ILE A 60 -11.97 -5.60 8.85
C ILE A 60 -12.12 -6.50 7.63
N LEU A 61 -11.83 -6.00 6.42
CA LEU A 61 -11.87 -6.79 5.20
C LEU A 61 -10.91 -7.98 5.26
N THR A 62 -9.71 -7.79 5.81
CA THR A 62 -8.73 -8.88 5.99
C THR A 62 -9.23 -9.96 6.93
N LEU A 63 -9.79 -9.58 8.08
CA LEU A 63 -10.34 -10.52 9.07
C LEU A 63 -11.53 -11.30 8.51
N CYS A 64 -12.39 -10.65 7.73
CA CYS A 64 -13.54 -11.30 7.09
C CYS A 64 -13.15 -12.17 5.90
N TYR A 65 -12.15 -11.78 5.10
CA TYR A 65 -11.68 -12.54 3.93
C TYR A 65 -10.90 -13.80 4.33
N LYS A 66 -10.10 -13.71 5.41
CA LYS A 66 -9.37 -14.84 6.00
C LYS A 66 -9.82 -15.08 7.44
N PRO A 67 -11.03 -15.63 7.67
CA PRO A 67 -11.53 -15.89 9.01
C PRO A 67 -10.79 -17.05 9.67
N LEU A 68 -10.81 -17.09 11.00
CA LEU A 68 -10.34 -18.25 11.76
C LEU A 68 -11.25 -19.47 11.54
N ALA A 69 -10.76 -20.63 11.98
CA ALA A 69 -11.54 -21.86 12.01
C ALA A 69 -12.87 -21.64 12.76
N ARG A 70 -13.90 -22.41 12.40
CA ARG A 70 -15.28 -22.19 12.85
C ARG A 70 -15.43 -22.06 14.38
N SER A 71 -14.66 -22.82 15.15
CA SER A 71 -14.63 -22.80 16.63
C SER A 71 -14.09 -21.49 17.22
N TRP A 72 -13.29 -20.74 16.46
CA TRP A 72 -12.61 -19.51 16.91
C TRP A 72 -13.19 -18.24 16.26
N ARG A 73 -14.31 -18.34 15.53
CA ARG A 73 -14.95 -17.21 14.84
C ARG A 73 -15.44 -16.10 15.76
N TRP A 74 -15.69 -16.41 17.03
CA TRP A 74 -16.06 -15.39 18.02
C TRP A 74 -14.89 -14.41 18.28
N ILE A 75 -13.64 -14.87 18.15
CA ILE A 75 -12.46 -14.00 18.22
C ILE A 75 -12.47 -13.00 17.06
N ASP A 76 -12.79 -13.46 15.85
CA ASP A 76 -12.91 -12.57 14.68
C ASP A 76 -13.95 -11.47 14.93
N ALA A 77 -15.11 -11.84 15.48
CA ALA A 77 -16.16 -10.89 15.81
C ALA A 77 -15.70 -9.85 16.85
N LEU A 78 -14.97 -10.28 17.89
CA LEU A 78 -14.40 -9.37 18.90
C LEU A 78 -13.35 -8.44 18.31
N LEU A 79 -12.46 -8.94 17.45
CA LEU A 79 -11.44 -8.12 16.78
C LEU A 79 -12.08 -7.12 15.83
N ILE A 80 -13.08 -7.53 15.06
CA ILE A 80 -13.84 -6.62 14.18
C ILE A 80 -14.50 -5.52 15.01
N LEU A 81 -15.15 -5.88 16.12
CA LEU A 81 -15.76 -4.90 17.02
C LEU A 81 -14.71 -3.94 17.60
N ALA A 82 -13.57 -4.45 18.05
CA ALA A 82 -12.48 -3.63 18.57
C ALA A 82 -11.94 -2.64 17.53
N VAL A 83 -11.80 -3.08 16.28
CA VAL A 83 -11.36 -2.22 15.17
C VAL A 83 -12.42 -1.16 14.87
N ILE A 84 -13.70 -1.53 14.82
CA ILE A 84 -14.80 -0.58 14.59
C ILE A 84 -14.80 0.50 15.67
N VAL A 85 -14.77 0.11 16.95
CA VAL A 85 -14.83 1.07 18.06
C VAL A 85 -13.60 1.98 18.07
N SER A 86 -12.41 1.42 17.85
CA SER A 86 -11.16 2.20 17.84
C SER A 86 -11.13 3.19 16.66
N THR A 87 -11.45 2.72 15.45
CA THR A 87 -11.42 3.58 14.26
C THR A 87 -12.55 4.62 14.27
N LEU A 88 -13.73 4.27 14.79
CA LEU A 88 -14.82 5.21 14.99
C LEU A 88 -14.45 6.31 15.99
N TYR A 89 -13.75 5.99 17.08
CA TYR A 89 -13.25 6.98 18.03
C TYR A 89 -12.33 8.01 17.33
N LEU A 90 -11.40 7.54 16.50
CA LEU A 90 -10.51 8.41 15.73
C LEU A 90 -11.27 9.31 14.75
N VAL A 91 -12.34 8.80 14.14
CA VAL A 91 -13.19 9.57 13.22
C VAL A 91 -13.99 10.63 13.97
N VAL A 92 -14.66 10.27 15.07
CA VAL A 92 -15.50 11.19 15.84
C VAL A 92 -14.66 12.25 16.56
N ARG A 93 -13.45 11.90 17.00
CA ARG A 93 -12.58 12.77 17.79
C ARG A 93 -11.48 13.42 16.94
N SER A 94 -11.54 13.35 15.61
CA SER A 94 -10.46 13.81 14.73
C SER A 94 -10.03 15.25 14.98
N ASP A 95 -10.99 16.16 15.13
CA ASP A 95 -10.70 17.59 15.32
C ASP A 95 -10.06 17.86 16.68
N ALA A 96 -10.56 17.19 17.72
CA ALA A 96 -10.01 17.30 19.07
C ALA A 96 -8.60 16.68 19.16
N ILE A 97 -8.32 15.59 18.44
CA ILE A 97 -6.98 14.98 18.39
C ILE A 97 -6.00 15.95 17.72
N LEU A 98 -6.40 16.56 16.61
CA LEU A 98 -5.58 17.53 15.86
C LEU A 98 -5.26 18.80 16.67
N LEU A 99 -6.20 19.25 17.50
CA LEU A 99 -6.07 20.45 18.33
C LEU A 99 -5.49 20.17 19.73
N SER A 100 -5.40 18.89 20.12
CA SER A 100 -4.84 18.51 21.41
C SER A 100 -3.32 18.61 21.42
N ASN A 101 -2.76 19.04 22.54
CA ASN A 101 -1.35 18.77 22.79
C ASN A 101 -1.20 17.26 22.94
N TRP A 102 -0.45 16.63 22.02
CA TRP A 102 -0.11 15.19 21.89
C TRP A 102 0.49 14.52 23.16
N PHE A 103 0.26 15.07 24.35
CA PHE A 103 0.80 14.64 25.64
C PHE A 103 -0.27 14.38 26.71
N THR A 104 -1.56 14.57 26.41
CA THR A 104 -2.65 14.24 27.34
C THR A 104 -3.08 12.79 27.11
N TYR A 105 -2.62 11.87 27.98
CA TYR A 105 -2.98 10.46 27.90
C TYR A 105 -4.37 10.22 28.50
N LEU A 106 -5.39 10.07 27.65
CA LEU A 106 -6.71 9.68 28.12
C LEU A 106 -6.80 8.15 28.23
N TRP A 107 -7.39 7.65 29.33
CA TRP A 107 -7.60 6.22 29.56
C TRP A 107 -8.26 5.46 28.38
N PRO A 108 -9.26 6.02 27.68
CA PRO A 108 -9.85 5.38 26.50
C PRO A 108 -8.86 5.17 25.36
N GLU A 109 -7.99 6.15 25.08
CA GLU A 109 -7.04 6.10 23.95
C GLU A 109 -6.00 5.00 24.13
N ARG A 110 -5.58 4.76 25.38
CA ARG A 110 -4.69 3.66 25.73
C ARG A 110 -5.30 2.30 25.39
N ILE A 111 -6.56 2.08 25.78
CA ILE A 111 -7.26 0.81 25.55
C ILE A 111 -7.52 0.62 24.05
N LEU A 112 -8.06 1.65 23.38
CA LEU A 112 -8.38 1.61 21.96
C LEU A 112 -7.13 1.41 21.10
N GLY A 113 -6.03 2.11 21.43
CA GLY A 113 -4.75 1.91 20.77
C GLY A 113 -4.21 0.49 20.94
N ALA A 114 -4.30 -0.09 22.15
CA ALA A 114 -3.85 -1.45 22.42
C ALA A 114 -4.67 -2.49 21.64
N VAL A 115 -6.00 -2.40 21.65
CA VAL A 115 -6.84 -3.36 20.94
C VAL A 115 -6.71 -3.22 19.43
N LEU A 116 -6.53 -2.00 18.90
CA LEU A 116 -6.25 -1.78 17.49
C LEU A 116 -4.88 -2.35 17.10
N PHE A 117 -3.87 -2.21 17.95
CA PHE A 117 -2.53 -2.76 17.74
C PHE A 117 -2.56 -4.29 17.63
N VAL A 118 -3.24 -4.96 18.57
CA VAL A 118 -3.42 -6.43 18.53
C VAL A 118 -4.19 -6.85 17.28
N SER A 119 -5.28 -6.16 16.95
CA SER A 119 -6.09 -6.45 15.76
C SER A 119 -5.30 -6.27 14.46
N LEU A 120 -4.43 -5.27 14.40
CA LEU A 120 -3.54 -5.03 13.26
C LEU A 120 -2.50 -6.15 13.11
N ILE A 121 -1.84 -6.56 14.20
CA ILE A 121 -0.88 -7.67 14.15
C ILE A 121 -1.55 -8.95 13.63
N GLU A 122 -2.76 -9.22 14.09
CA GLU A 122 -3.52 -10.38 13.66
C GLU A 122 -3.92 -10.30 12.18
N ALA A 123 -4.33 -9.12 11.70
CA ALA A 123 -4.57 -8.91 10.28
C ALA A 123 -3.30 -9.07 9.44
N VAL A 124 -2.16 -8.54 9.89
CA VAL A 124 -0.85 -8.71 9.25
C VAL A 124 -0.47 -10.20 9.20
N ARG A 125 -0.68 -10.95 10.28
CA ARG A 125 -0.43 -12.40 10.32
C ARG A 125 -1.25 -13.15 9.27
N ARG A 126 -2.52 -12.79 9.07
CA ARG A 126 -3.40 -13.43 8.07
C ARG A 126 -3.08 -13.00 6.63
N ALA A 127 -2.72 -11.74 6.44
CA ALA A 127 -2.40 -11.21 5.12
C ALA A 127 -1.01 -11.65 4.64
N LEU A 128 0.01 -11.47 5.48
CA LEU A 128 1.43 -11.57 5.12
C LEU A 128 2.19 -12.70 5.83
N GLY A 129 1.61 -13.34 6.84
CA GLY A 129 2.20 -14.47 7.55
C GLY A 129 3.09 -14.09 8.74
N TRP A 130 3.72 -15.09 9.35
CA TRP A 130 4.49 -14.95 10.58
C TRP A 130 5.80 -14.16 10.44
N GLY A 131 6.37 -14.09 9.23
CA GLY A 131 7.61 -13.34 8.99
C GLY A 131 7.47 -11.85 9.35
N PHE A 132 6.35 -11.23 8.94
CA PHE A 132 6.06 -9.84 9.29
C PHE A 132 5.74 -9.65 10.77
N VAL A 133 5.06 -10.62 11.41
CA VAL A 133 4.79 -10.57 12.85
C VAL A 133 6.09 -10.63 13.66
N ALA A 134 7.02 -11.50 13.26
CA ALA A 134 8.34 -11.59 13.88
C ALA A 134 9.11 -10.26 13.73
N LEU A 135 9.09 -9.66 12.53
CA LEU A 135 9.70 -8.36 12.28
C LEU A 135 9.13 -7.26 13.19
N ILE A 136 7.80 -7.16 13.28
CA ILE A 136 7.12 -6.19 14.15
C ILE A 136 7.54 -6.43 15.61
N THR A 137 7.56 -7.68 16.05
CA THR A 137 7.92 -8.05 17.42
C THR A 137 9.36 -7.67 17.75
N VAL A 138 10.30 -7.85 16.81
CA VAL A 138 11.70 -7.43 16.98
C VAL A 138 11.80 -5.91 17.14
N PHE A 139 11.14 -5.12 16.29
CA PHE A 139 11.21 -3.65 16.38
C PHE A 139 10.48 -3.09 17.60
N VAL A 140 9.34 -3.68 17.99
CA VAL A 140 8.65 -3.35 19.23
C VAL A 140 9.51 -3.72 20.44
N GLY A 141 10.16 -4.89 20.40
CA GLY A 141 11.12 -5.32 21.40
C GLY A 141 12.28 -4.34 21.53
N TYR A 142 12.88 -3.92 20.42
CA TYR A 142 13.92 -2.89 20.39
C TYR A 142 13.43 -1.56 20.99
N ALA A 143 12.24 -1.10 20.61
CA ALA A 143 11.67 0.14 21.12
C ALA A 143 11.45 0.12 22.64
N VAL A 144 11.02 -1.01 23.21
CA VAL A 144 10.75 -1.13 24.66
C VAL A 144 12.03 -1.44 25.44
N LEU A 145 12.85 -2.37 24.95
CA LEU A 145 14.03 -2.91 25.64
C LEU A 145 15.32 -2.15 25.33
N GLY A 146 15.25 -1.02 24.60
CA GLY A 146 16.42 -0.24 24.21
C GLY A 146 17.33 0.19 25.36
N SER A 147 16.80 0.31 26.59
CA SER A 147 17.57 0.66 27.80
C SER A 147 18.51 -0.44 28.26
N TRP A 148 18.28 -1.69 27.82
CA TRP A 148 19.11 -2.84 28.14
C TRP A 148 20.16 -3.14 27.07
N ILE A 149 20.12 -2.41 25.95
CA ILE A 149 21.06 -2.61 24.84
C ILE A 149 22.31 -1.76 25.10
N PRO A 150 23.51 -2.38 25.26
CA PRO A 150 24.74 -1.64 25.49
C PRO A 150 25.29 -1.04 24.19
N GLY A 151 26.11 0.00 24.33
CA GLY A 151 26.82 0.63 23.21
C GLY A 151 25.97 1.62 22.42
N VAL A 152 26.38 1.87 21.17
CA VAL A 152 25.83 2.94 20.32
C VAL A 152 24.37 2.70 19.91
N PHE A 153 23.92 1.45 19.94
CA PHE A 153 22.53 1.07 19.63
C PHE A 153 21.58 1.17 20.82
N GLY A 154 22.09 1.48 22.02
CA GLY A 154 21.26 1.67 23.22
C GLY A 154 20.51 3.00 23.22
N HIS A 155 19.28 3.00 23.74
CA HIS A 155 18.49 4.23 23.96
C HIS A 155 17.67 4.13 25.24
N ARG A 156 16.98 5.21 25.66
CA ARG A 156 16.29 5.24 26.97
C ARG A 156 15.12 4.23 27.12
N GLY A 157 14.80 3.47 26.08
CA GLY A 157 13.58 2.66 25.99
C GLY A 157 12.31 3.54 25.90
N LEU A 158 11.24 2.94 25.39
CA LEU A 158 9.92 3.57 25.32
C LEU A 158 8.96 2.82 26.23
N SER A 159 8.24 3.56 27.09
CA SER A 159 7.16 2.93 27.89
C SER A 159 6.07 2.41 26.96
N LEU A 160 5.42 1.30 27.34
CA LEU A 160 4.33 0.72 26.55
C LEU A 160 3.21 1.73 26.27
N ASP A 161 2.92 2.59 27.24
CA ASP A 161 1.89 3.63 27.08
C ASP A 161 2.27 4.65 26.03
N ARG A 162 3.54 5.07 26.01
CA ARG A 162 4.03 6.00 25.00
C ARG A 162 4.14 5.34 23.62
N LEU A 163 4.47 4.05 23.57
CA LEU A 163 4.47 3.27 22.34
C LEU A 163 3.05 3.19 21.74
N ILE A 164 2.06 2.75 22.53
CA ILE A 164 0.67 2.62 22.09
C ILE A 164 0.11 3.98 21.68
N PHE A 165 0.37 5.02 22.46
CA PHE A 165 -0.06 6.38 22.12
C PHE A 165 0.56 6.87 20.81
N SER A 166 1.88 6.69 20.64
CA SER A 166 2.59 7.07 19.41
C SER A 166 2.12 6.26 18.20
N PHE A 167 1.79 4.98 18.41
CA PHE A 167 1.21 4.11 17.40
C PHE A 167 -0.19 4.60 16.98
N TYR A 168 -1.06 4.90 17.94
CA TYR A 168 -2.48 5.14 17.70
C TYR A 168 -2.79 6.58 17.25
N LEU A 169 -2.20 7.57 17.92
CA LEU A 169 -2.47 8.99 17.73
C LEU A 169 -1.28 9.75 17.13
N GLY A 170 -0.08 9.16 17.13
CA GLY A 170 1.12 9.84 16.63
C GLY A 170 1.03 10.15 15.14
N SER A 171 1.59 11.29 14.74
CA SER A 171 1.68 11.71 13.33
C SER A 171 2.51 10.74 12.46
N GLN A 172 3.42 10.00 13.09
CA GLN A 172 4.24 8.94 12.48
C GLN A 172 3.75 7.53 12.88
N GLY A 173 2.60 7.43 13.57
CA GLY A 173 1.97 6.17 13.94
C GLY A 173 1.22 5.54 12.78
N VAL A 174 0.39 4.53 13.09
CA VAL A 174 -0.39 3.79 12.08
C VAL A 174 -1.42 4.67 11.39
N THR A 175 -1.93 5.71 12.06
CA THR A 175 -2.86 6.71 11.51
C THR A 175 -2.13 7.89 10.87
N GLY A 176 -0.81 7.80 10.77
CA GLY A 176 0.10 8.85 10.37
C GLY A 176 0.21 9.07 8.86
N MET A 177 1.35 9.60 8.44
CA MET A 177 1.60 9.96 7.04
C MET A 177 1.55 8.74 6.11
N LEU A 178 2.08 7.58 6.53
CA LEU A 178 2.19 6.40 5.68
C LEU A 178 0.83 5.86 5.25
N ILE A 179 -0.11 5.72 6.20
CA ILE A 179 -1.48 5.32 5.87
C ILE A 179 -2.21 6.43 5.11
N GLY A 180 -1.83 7.69 5.33
CA GLY A 180 -2.30 8.83 4.55
C GLY A 180 -2.00 8.68 3.08
N ILE A 181 -0.74 8.37 2.74
CA ILE A 181 -0.31 8.12 1.36
C ILE A 181 -0.99 6.86 0.79
N SER A 182 -1.11 5.81 1.61
CA SER A 182 -1.85 4.60 1.23
C SER A 182 -3.29 4.93 0.83
N ALA A 183 -4.01 5.68 1.66
CA ALA A 183 -5.41 5.99 1.46
C ALA A 183 -5.65 7.00 0.32
N SER A 184 -4.78 7.99 0.15
CA SER A 184 -4.99 9.07 -0.83
C SER A 184 -4.45 8.76 -2.22
N ILE A 185 -3.43 7.91 -2.32
CA ILE A 185 -2.71 7.68 -3.57
C ILE A 185 -2.74 6.19 -3.91
N VAL A 186 -2.17 5.33 -3.05
CA VAL A 186 -1.98 3.91 -3.38
C VAL A 186 -3.32 3.20 -3.59
N ALA A 187 -4.32 3.46 -2.74
CA ALA A 187 -5.64 2.87 -2.84
C ALA A 187 -6.30 3.17 -4.20
N LEU A 188 -6.24 4.43 -4.65
CA LEU A 188 -6.80 4.82 -5.96
C LEU A 188 -6.05 4.19 -7.11
N PHE A 189 -4.72 4.10 -7.03
CA PHE A 189 -3.91 3.41 -8.03
C PHE A 189 -4.24 1.91 -8.11
N LEU A 190 -4.45 1.24 -6.97
CA LEU A 190 -4.84 -0.17 -6.93
C LEU A 190 -6.27 -0.37 -7.47
N ILE A 191 -7.21 0.49 -7.09
CA ILE A 191 -8.60 0.44 -7.61
C ILE A 191 -8.60 0.63 -9.13
N PHE A 192 -7.90 1.66 -9.62
CA PHE A 192 -7.79 1.92 -11.06
C PHE A 192 -7.04 0.80 -11.78
N GLY A 193 -5.97 0.28 -11.18
CA GLY A 193 -5.21 -0.85 -11.69
C GLY A 193 -6.07 -2.09 -11.88
N GLU A 194 -6.89 -2.44 -10.90
CA GLU A 194 -7.82 -3.57 -11.02
C GLU A 194 -8.97 -3.30 -12.00
N ILE A 195 -9.47 -2.07 -12.12
CA ILE A 195 -10.46 -1.72 -13.17
C ILE A 195 -9.84 -1.87 -14.56
N LEU A 196 -8.58 -1.44 -14.76
CA LEU A 196 -7.85 -1.63 -16.02
C LEU A 196 -7.57 -3.11 -16.31
N ASN A 197 -7.28 -3.89 -15.28
CA ASN A 197 -7.08 -5.33 -15.38
C ASN A 197 -8.40 -6.02 -15.79
N ALA A 198 -9.49 -5.74 -15.08
CA ALA A 198 -10.81 -6.30 -15.33
C ALA A 198 -11.42 -5.90 -16.68
N SER A 199 -11.13 -4.68 -17.17
CA SER A 199 -11.56 -4.23 -18.51
C SER A 199 -10.77 -4.87 -19.65
N GLY A 200 -9.74 -5.67 -19.36
CA GLY A 200 -8.89 -6.31 -20.37
C GLY A 200 -7.92 -5.36 -21.07
N ALA A 201 -7.84 -4.10 -20.64
CA ALA A 201 -6.88 -3.13 -21.17
C ALA A 201 -5.44 -3.59 -20.90
N GLY A 202 -5.15 -4.10 -19.69
CA GLY A 202 -3.85 -4.68 -19.34
C GLY A 202 -3.46 -5.84 -20.26
N ASN A 203 -4.40 -6.77 -20.47
CA ASN A 203 -4.21 -7.91 -21.38
C ASN A 203 -4.03 -7.46 -22.84
N THR A 204 -4.65 -6.36 -23.26
CA THR A 204 -4.47 -5.80 -24.60
C THR A 204 -3.02 -5.33 -24.81
N PHE A 205 -2.43 -4.62 -23.84
CA PHE A 205 -1.02 -4.23 -23.90
C PHE A 205 -0.08 -5.44 -23.92
N ILE A 206 -0.34 -6.44 -23.06
CA ILE A 206 0.45 -7.68 -23.02
C ILE A 206 0.34 -8.44 -24.35
N ASN A 207 -0.86 -8.54 -24.92
CA ASN A 207 -1.09 -9.22 -26.19
C ASN A 207 -0.42 -8.50 -27.37
N VAL A 208 -0.41 -7.16 -27.37
CA VAL A 208 0.34 -6.37 -28.36
C VAL A 208 1.84 -6.62 -28.20
N ALA A 209 2.36 -6.57 -26.97
CA ALA A 209 3.78 -6.86 -26.69
C ALA A 209 4.18 -8.29 -27.07
N LEU A 210 3.31 -9.28 -26.84
CA LEU A 210 3.50 -10.67 -27.26
C LEU A 210 3.45 -10.84 -28.79
N ARG A 211 2.58 -10.11 -29.48
CA ARG A 211 2.53 -10.16 -30.96
C ARG A 211 3.79 -9.57 -31.59
N ILE A 212 4.36 -8.54 -30.97
CA ILE A 212 5.59 -7.89 -31.43
C ILE A 212 6.83 -8.69 -31.01
N GLY A 213 6.87 -9.17 -29.76
CA GLY A 213 8.07 -9.71 -29.13
C GLY A 213 8.07 -11.21 -28.84
N GLY A 214 6.91 -11.88 -28.85
CA GLY A 214 6.79 -13.28 -28.43
C GLY A 214 7.46 -14.29 -29.35
N ARG A 215 7.76 -13.90 -30.61
CA ARG A 215 8.56 -14.69 -31.56
C ARG A 215 10.06 -14.42 -31.47
N LEU A 216 10.47 -13.44 -30.66
CA LEU A 216 11.87 -13.08 -30.48
C LEU A 216 12.52 -13.98 -29.42
N ARG A 217 13.81 -14.27 -29.58
CA ARG A 217 14.60 -15.01 -28.59
C ARG A 217 14.65 -14.17 -27.28
N GLY A 218 13.90 -14.59 -26.26
CA GLY A 218 13.80 -13.87 -24.98
C GLY A 218 12.47 -14.05 -24.22
N GLY A 219 11.42 -14.57 -24.86
CA GLY A 219 10.16 -14.98 -24.19
C GLY A 219 9.54 -13.87 -23.33
N ALA A 220 9.20 -14.18 -22.08
CA ALA A 220 8.59 -13.24 -21.13
C ALA A 220 9.45 -12.00 -20.85
N GLY A 221 10.78 -12.14 -20.87
CA GLY A 221 11.69 -11.02 -20.65
C GLY A 221 11.61 -9.98 -21.78
N MET A 222 11.51 -10.43 -23.03
CA MET A 222 11.37 -9.52 -24.17
C MET A 222 10.03 -8.79 -24.17
N VAL A 223 8.96 -9.47 -23.73
CA VAL A 223 7.63 -8.88 -23.56
C VAL A 223 7.65 -7.77 -22.50
N ALA A 224 8.32 -7.99 -21.37
CA ALA A 224 8.49 -6.99 -20.32
C ALA A 224 9.23 -5.75 -20.84
N VAL A 225 10.34 -5.93 -21.55
CA VAL A 225 11.12 -4.83 -22.14
C VAL A 225 10.29 -4.02 -23.14
N ILE A 226 9.55 -4.68 -24.02
CA ILE A 226 8.69 -4.01 -25.02
C ILE A 226 7.56 -3.24 -24.33
N GLY A 227 6.94 -3.82 -23.29
CA GLY A 227 5.92 -3.14 -22.50
C GLY A 227 6.46 -1.88 -21.80
N SER A 228 7.62 -1.99 -21.15
CA SER A 228 8.30 -0.85 -20.52
C SER A 228 8.69 0.23 -21.54
N ALA A 229 9.17 -0.17 -22.72
CA ALA A 229 9.50 0.77 -23.80
C ALA A 229 8.26 1.46 -24.39
N ALA A 230 7.13 0.78 -24.50
CA ALA A 230 5.87 1.39 -24.94
C ALA A 230 5.38 2.44 -23.94
N PHE A 231 5.44 2.14 -22.64
CA PHE A 231 5.06 3.08 -21.59
C PHE A 231 6.00 4.29 -21.54
N ALA A 232 7.31 4.04 -21.69
CA ALA A 232 8.32 5.08 -21.83
C ALA A 232 8.02 6.07 -22.96
N LEU A 233 7.65 5.53 -24.12
CA LEU A 233 7.33 6.33 -25.30
C LEU A 233 6.13 7.23 -25.04
N LEU A 234 5.07 6.71 -24.41
CA LEU A 234 3.88 7.48 -24.06
C LEU A 234 4.22 8.64 -23.11
N VAL A 235 4.97 8.36 -22.04
CA VAL A 235 5.40 9.38 -21.07
C VAL A 235 6.27 10.45 -21.75
N THR A 236 7.21 10.03 -22.59
CA THR A 236 8.11 10.92 -23.32
C THR A 236 7.34 11.85 -24.26
N ILE A 237 6.43 11.31 -25.07
CA ILE A 237 5.63 12.10 -26.02
C ILE A 237 4.77 13.13 -25.26
N TYR A 238 4.13 12.71 -24.17
CA TYR A 238 3.32 13.61 -23.35
C TYR A 238 4.17 14.73 -22.71
N SER A 239 5.38 14.40 -22.23
CA SER A 239 6.25 15.37 -21.56
C SER A 239 6.92 16.37 -22.50
N LEU A 240 7.02 16.10 -23.82
CA LEU A 240 7.66 17.01 -24.78
C LEU A 240 7.11 18.44 -24.70
N ARG A 241 5.79 18.59 -24.73
CA ARG A 241 5.16 19.92 -24.62
C ARG A 241 5.26 20.51 -23.22
N ALA A 242 5.18 19.66 -22.18
CA ALA A 242 5.24 20.11 -20.79
C ALA A 242 6.64 20.58 -20.38
N MET A 243 7.69 19.99 -20.96
CA MET A 243 9.08 20.27 -20.62
C MET A 243 9.75 21.26 -21.56
N ALA A 244 9.19 21.51 -22.75
CA ALA A 244 9.74 22.43 -23.74
C ALA A 244 10.06 23.81 -23.12
N GLY A 245 11.33 24.22 -23.23
CA GLY A 245 11.80 25.53 -22.76
C GLY A 245 12.18 25.58 -21.28
N ASN A 246 12.10 24.46 -20.55
CA ASN A 246 12.64 24.38 -19.19
C ASN A 246 14.14 24.07 -19.20
N TYR A 247 14.91 24.78 -18.35
CA TYR A 247 16.37 24.62 -18.26
C TYR A 247 16.84 23.21 -17.83
N TRP A 248 15.94 22.40 -17.28
CA TRP A 248 16.22 21.05 -16.78
C TRP A 248 15.61 19.95 -17.66
N GLU A 249 15.09 20.29 -18.84
CA GLU A 249 14.52 19.36 -19.82
C GLU A 249 15.47 18.17 -20.11
N GLY A 250 16.74 18.46 -20.40
CA GLY A 250 17.73 17.41 -20.67
C GLY A 250 17.97 16.47 -19.49
N LYS A 251 17.94 17.00 -18.26
CA LYS A 251 18.08 16.19 -17.03
C LYS A 251 16.85 15.31 -16.83
N PHE A 252 15.65 15.85 -17.06
CA PHE A 252 14.40 15.10 -16.97
C PHE A 252 14.43 13.86 -17.88
N TYR A 253 14.77 14.02 -19.16
CA TYR A 253 14.84 12.90 -20.09
C TYR A 253 15.97 11.91 -19.77
N ALA A 254 17.10 12.39 -19.26
CA ALA A 254 18.16 11.51 -18.78
C ALA A 254 17.68 10.63 -17.61
N TYR A 255 17.04 11.21 -16.59
CA TYR A 255 16.51 10.45 -15.45
C TYR A 255 15.38 9.52 -15.86
N LEU A 256 14.49 9.95 -16.75
CA LEU A 256 13.42 9.10 -17.28
C LEU A 256 14.00 7.86 -17.97
N THR A 257 14.98 8.04 -18.85
CA THR A 257 15.61 6.92 -19.58
C THR A 257 16.32 5.94 -18.64
N TRP A 258 17.02 6.45 -17.63
CA TRP A 258 17.67 5.61 -16.63
C TRP A 258 16.69 4.89 -15.71
N ALA A 259 15.60 5.54 -15.30
CA ALA A 259 14.53 4.90 -14.53
C ALA A 259 13.91 3.72 -15.31
N LEU A 260 13.74 3.89 -16.62
CA LEU A 260 13.25 2.82 -17.49
C LEU A 260 14.24 1.68 -17.63
N GLY A 261 15.53 1.98 -17.75
CA GLY A 261 16.59 0.96 -17.69
C GLY A 261 16.53 0.13 -16.41
N GLY A 262 16.36 0.80 -15.26
CA GLY A 262 16.14 0.14 -13.97
C GLY A 262 14.88 -0.74 -13.95
N ALA A 263 13.76 -0.26 -14.49
CA ALA A 263 12.52 -1.04 -14.55
C ALA A 263 12.68 -2.30 -15.42
N CYS A 264 13.41 -2.20 -16.54
CA CYS A 264 13.76 -3.36 -17.36
C CYS A 264 14.65 -4.36 -16.60
N ILE A 265 15.64 -3.88 -15.83
CA ILE A 265 16.49 -4.74 -14.98
C ILE A 265 15.63 -5.50 -13.96
N VAL A 266 14.69 -4.82 -13.31
CA VAL A 266 13.73 -5.45 -12.37
C VAL A 266 12.91 -6.52 -13.09
N GLY A 267 12.34 -6.21 -14.25
CA GLY A 267 11.52 -7.15 -15.03
C GLY A 267 12.28 -8.37 -15.56
N LEU A 268 13.61 -8.26 -15.70
CA LEU A 268 14.50 -9.33 -16.19
C LEU A 268 15.25 -10.05 -15.05
N ALA A 269 15.04 -9.65 -13.79
CA ALA A 269 15.85 -10.14 -12.69
C ALA A 269 15.65 -11.64 -12.44
N GLY A 270 16.69 -12.44 -12.69
CA GLY A 270 16.71 -13.87 -12.37
C GLY A 270 17.12 -14.19 -10.93
N ASN A 271 17.49 -13.19 -10.14
CA ASN A 271 17.84 -13.33 -8.73
C ASN A 271 17.55 -12.04 -7.95
N LEU A 272 17.51 -12.16 -6.62
CA LEU A 272 17.17 -11.05 -5.73
C LEU A 272 18.15 -9.87 -5.82
N LEU A 273 19.43 -10.13 -6.07
CA LEU A 273 20.45 -9.08 -6.13
C LEU A 273 20.27 -8.18 -7.35
N VAL A 274 20.04 -8.76 -8.53
CA VAL A 274 19.74 -8.02 -9.76
C VAL A 274 18.43 -7.25 -9.60
N LEU A 275 17.43 -7.85 -8.95
CA LEU A 275 16.16 -7.20 -8.66
C LEU A 275 16.36 -5.96 -7.77
N LEU A 276 17.12 -6.09 -6.68
CA LEU A 276 17.41 -5.00 -5.75
C LEU A 276 18.21 -3.88 -6.42
N VAL A 277 19.22 -4.21 -7.23
CA VAL A 277 20.00 -3.20 -7.96
C VAL A 277 19.12 -2.44 -8.96
N GLY A 278 18.26 -3.15 -9.70
CA GLY A 278 17.30 -2.54 -10.59
C GLY A 278 16.31 -1.65 -9.83
N TRP A 279 15.83 -2.11 -8.67
CA TRP A 279 14.91 -1.39 -7.81
C TRP A 279 15.54 -0.07 -7.32
N GLU A 280 16.74 -0.12 -6.75
CA GLU A 280 17.47 1.07 -6.28
C GLU A 280 17.77 2.06 -7.41
N LEU A 281 18.04 1.56 -8.62
CA LEU A 281 18.24 2.42 -9.76
C LEU A 281 16.96 3.19 -10.12
N VAL A 282 15.81 2.52 -10.13
CA VAL A 282 14.51 3.17 -10.38
C VAL A 282 14.23 4.23 -9.32
N THR A 283 14.37 3.88 -8.03
CA THR A 283 14.06 4.78 -6.92
C THR A 283 14.96 6.01 -6.92
N LEU A 284 16.27 5.83 -7.16
CA LEU A 284 17.22 6.93 -7.27
C LEU A 284 16.88 7.87 -8.43
N MET A 285 16.56 7.34 -9.60
CA MET A 285 16.24 8.17 -10.76
C MET A 285 14.93 8.95 -10.56
N LEU A 286 13.91 8.31 -9.96
CA LEU A 286 12.67 9.00 -9.59
C LEU A 286 12.92 10.08 -8.54
N PHE A 287 13.77 9.82 -7.54
CA PHE A 287 14.17 10.82 -6.56
C PHE A 287 14.83 12.04 -7.23
N LEU A 288 15.82 11.81 -8.10
CA LEU A 288 16.51 12.87 -8.83
C LEU A 288 15.53 13.67 -9.70
N MET A 289 14.56 13.01 -10.32
CA MET A 289 13.53 13.64 -11.16
C MET A 289 12.57 14.51 -10.34
N ILE A 290 12.06 14.00 -9.20
CA ILE A 290 11.17 14.78 -8.31
C ILE A 290 11.92 15.99 -7.73
N ASN A 291 13.21 15.82 -7.40
CA ASN A 291 14.03 16.88 -6.82
C ASN A 291 14.27 18.09 -7.75
N GLN A 292 13.99 17.97 -9.05
CA GLN A 292 14.06 19.09 -10.00
C GLN A 292 12.78 19.94 -10.04
N GLY A 293 11.71 19.52 -9.37
CA GLY A 293 10.44 20.27 -9.32
C GLY A 293 10.57 21.63 -8.62
N ARG A 294 9.61 22.54 -8.88
CA ARG A 294 9.47 23.82 -8.16
C ARG A 294 8.75 23.62 -6.82
N ASP A 295 9.02 24.48 -5.85
CA ASP A 295 8.38 24.64 -4.53
C ASP A 295 8.13 23.36 -3.72
N ASN A 296 8.80 23.22 -2.56
CA ASN A 296 8.71 22.04 -1.67
C ASN A 296 9.06 20.67 -2.29
N ALA A 297 9.45 20.62 -3.57
CA ALA A 297 9.81 19.41 -4.30
C ALA A 297 10.93 18.60 -3.61
N LYS A 298 11.89 19.27 -2.95
CA LYS A 298 12.95 18.60 -2.17
C LYS A 298 12.39 17.80 -0.99
N SER A 299 11.38 18.34 -0.31
CA SER A 299 10.71 17.65 0.80
C SER A 299 9.85 16.49 0.31
N GLY A 300 9.22 16.64 -0.87
CA GLY A 300 8.49 15.57 -1.54
C GLY A 300 9.41 14.44 -1.99
N ALA A 301 10.53 14.78 -2.63
CA ALA A 301 11.54 13.82 -3.09
C ALA A 301 12.10 12.99 -1.93
N ALA A 302 12.48 13.65 -0.82
CA ALA A 302 12.99 12.96 0.36
C ALA A 302 11.95 12.01 1.00
N LYS A 303 10.67 12.42 1.06
CA LYS A 303 9.59 11.56 1.55
C LYS A 303 9.36 10.36 0.65
N THR A 304 9.32 10.57 -0.67
CA THR A 304 9.11 9.49 -1.65
C THR A 304 10.27 8.50 -1.63
N TYR A 305 11.51 8.99 -1.52
CA TYR A 305 12.68 8.12 -1.46
C TYR A 305 12.65 7.23 -0.23
N GLY A 306 12.40 7.77 0.97
CA GLY A 306 12.29 6.96 2.20
C GLY A 306 11.08 6.04 2.30
N ILE A 307 10.16 6.08 1.33
CA ILE A 307 9.04 5.12 1.22
C ILE A 307 9.36 4.01 0.21
N LEU A 308 10.08 4.33 -0.86
CA LEU A 308 10.38 3.41 -1.95
C LEU A 308 11.71 2.65 -1.75
N GLY A 309 12.62 3.16 -0.92
CA GLY A 309 13.92 2.58 -0.57
C GLY A 309 14.15 2.58 0.94
#